data_AF-A0A8K0TAX3-F1
#
_entry.id   AF-A0A8K0TAX3-F1
#
_cell.length_a   1.000
_cell.length_b   1.000
_cell.length_c   1.000
_cell.angle_alpha   90.00
_cell.angle_beta   90.00
_cell.angle_gamma   90.00
#
_symmetry.space_group_name_H-M   'P 1'
#
loop_
_entity.id
_entity.type
_entity.pdbx_description
1 polymer ?
#
loop_
_entity_poly.entity_id
_entity_poly.type
_entity_poly.pdbx_seq_one_letter_code
_entity_poly.pdbx_strand_id
1 'polypeptide(L)'
;MSTKDVHELVTKANQYAQDVDLYALVGLEGDPSLHTDPKLIHRAWRKSSLKHHPDKTGDAFDKDKWELFEFARDILLEPAARAAYDNARAAQRLRAQERDKVQGEQRRFVDQLEADELAARRRREEKLEKDRQLELEKARLREEGVRRRAEEDERFRRENLERAEKARKQEDDEFDERERELQTLLEESRARKAARKEAKKAKREGREPVETGPPPVTKQATEGTARPAEATDRAYARAPPKWEDLKARMFAVQKRRDALRQAGLL
;
A
#
# COMPACT_ATOMS: atom_id res chain seq x y z
N MET A 1 19.16 -82.94 33.53
CA MET A 1 20.02 -81.79 33.21
C MET A 1 20.46 -81.11 34.50
N SER A 2 21.61 -80.45 34.50
CA SER A 2 22.03 -79.52 35.54
C SER A 2 21.17 -78.25 35.50
N THR A 3 21.10 -77.53 36.62
CA THR A 3 20.46 -76.20 36.67
C THR A 3 21.19 -75.17 35.79
N LYS A 4 22.47 -75.41 35.49
CA LYS A 4 23.26 -74.59 34.55
C LYS A 4 22.77 -74.74 33.11
N ASP A 5 22.59 -75.97 32.64
CA ASP A 5 22.11 -76.28 31.27
C ASP A 5 20.78 -75.55 30.96
N VAL A 6 19.85 -75.55 31.92
CA VAL A 6 18.55 -74.88 31.77
C VAL A 6 18.69 -73.36 31.71
N HIS A 7 19.61 -72.76 32.48
CA HIS A 7 19.88 -71.33 32.40
C HIS A 7 20.54 -70.95 31.06
N GLU A 8 21.44 -71.77 30.52
CA GLU A 8 22.02 -71.57 29.20
C GLU A 8 20.97 -71.66 28.09
N LEU A 9 20.06 -72.64 28.16
CA LEU A 9 18.92 -72.76 27.24
C LEU A 9 17.97 -71.56 27.33
N VAL A 10 17.64 -71.07 28.52
CA VAL A 10 16.86 -69.83 28.73
C VAL A 10 17.59 -68.60 28.16
N THR A 11 18.92 -68.55 28.25
CA THR A 11 19.70 -67.43 27.69
C THR A 11 19.66 -67.45 26.16
N LYS A 12 19.89 -68.63 25.55
CA LYS A 12 19.76 -68.83 24.10
C LYS A 12 18.33 -68.58 23.60
N ALA A 13 17.32 -68.98 24.36
CA ALA A 13 15.91 -68.71 24.06
C ALA A 13 15.61 -67.21 23.92
N ASN A 14 16.12 -66.38 24.85
CA ASN A 14 15.96 -64.92 24.80
C ASN A 14 16.76 -64.25 23.66
N GLN A 15 17.85 -64.88 23.19
CA GLN A 15 18.59 -64.45 22.01
C GLN A 15 17.82 -64.78 20.73
N TYR A 16 17.52 -66.07 20.48
CA TYR A 16 16.82 -66.49 19.27
C TYR A 16 15.43 -65.87 19.12
N ALA A 17 14.73 -65.53 20.21
CA ALA A 17 13.46 -64.79 20.16
C ALA A 17 13.56 -63.38 19.52
N GLN A 18 14.76 -62.86 19.28
CA GLN A 18 15.00 -61.62 18.53
C GLN A 18 15.36 -61.88 17.06
N ASP A 19 16.08 -62.97 16.79
CA ASP A 19 16.72 -63.23 15.48
C ASP A 19 15.97 -64.23 14.58
N VAL A 20 15.32 -65.26 15.14
CA VAL A 20 14.83 -66.44 14.40
C VAL A 20 13.51 -66.97 14.96
N ASP A 21 12.51 -67.25 14.11
CA ASP A 21 11.33 -68.01 14.55
C ASP A 21 11.60 -69.53 14.58
N LEU A 22 11.87 -70.04 15.79
CA LEU A 22 12.08 -71.47 16.06
C LEU A 22 10.86 -72.33 15.69
N TYR A 23 9.63 -71.82 15.79
CA TYR A 23 8.43 -72.58 15.40
C TYR A 23 8.32 -72.69 13.87
N ALA A 24 8.63 -71.63 13.13
CA ALA A 24 8.67 -71.68 11.67
C ALA A 24 9.78 -72.61 11.17
N LEU A 25 10.98 -72.52 11.75
CA LEU A 25 12.11 -73.41 11.46
C LEU A 25 11.76 -74.90 11.63
N VAL A 26 11.07 -75.24 12.72
CA VAL A 26 10.62 -76.62 12.99
C VAL A 26 9.43 -77.05 12.13
N GLY A 27 8.71 -76.11 11.50
CA GLY A 27 7.57 -76.37 10.61
C GLY A 27 6.22 -76.39 11.32
N LEU A 28 6.05 -75.58 12.36
CA LEU A 28 4.86 -75.45 13.22
C LEU A 28 4.13 -74.09 13.05
N GLU A 29 4.50 -73.30 12.05
CA GLU A 29 4.08 -71.90 11.85
C GLU A 29 2.56 -71.68 11.84
N GLY A 30 1.79 -72.65 11.30
CA GLY A 30 0.36 -72.50 11.02
C GLY A 30 -0.62 -72.92 12.12
N ASP A 31 -0.17 -73.56 13.21
CA ASP A 31 -1.08 -74.08 14.26
C ASP A 31 -0.48 -73.95 15.68
N PRO A 32 -0.91 -72.94 16.46
CA PRO A 32 -0.48 -72.74 17.84
C PRO A 32 -0.83 -73.86 18.81
N SER A 33 -1.81 -74.72 18.51
CA SER A 33 -2.14 -75.86 19.40
C SER A 33 -0.97 -76.85 19.48
N LEU A 34 -0.23 -76.99 18.37
CA LEU A 34 0.97 -77.83 18.27
C LEU A 34 2.16 -77.28 19.08
N HIS A 35 2.14 -76.01 19.49
CA HIS A 35 3.19 -75.38 20.31
C HIS A 35 3.08 -75.79 21.80
N THR A 36 2.01 -76.48 22.18
CA THR A 36 1.76 -76.90 23.58
C THR A 36 2.38 -78.27 23.90
N ASP A 37 2.14 -79.30 23.08
CA ASP A 37 2.60 -80.68 23.36
C ASP A 37 4.08 -80.91 22.94
N PRO A 38 4.99 -81.22 23.88
CA PRO A 38 6.38 -81.57 23.56
C PRO A 38 6.52 -82.75 22.58
N LYS A 39 5.55 -83.68 22.54
CA LYS A 39 5.56 -84.82 21.61
C LYS A 39 5.31 -84.39 20.16
N LEU A 40 4.45 -83.40 19.95
CA LEU A 40 4.15 -82.85 18.63
C LEU A 40 5.33 -82.01 18.13
N ILE A 41 5.93 -81.20 19.01
CA ILE A 41 7.17 -80.45 18.74
C ILE A 41 8.31 -81.42 18.36
N HIS A 42 8.56 -82.46 19.15
CA HIS A 42 9.60 -83.45 18.86
C HIS A 42 9.32 -84.23 17.56
N ARG A 43 8.05 -84.51 17.23
CA ARG A 43 7.65 -85.13 15.95
C ARG A 43 7.92 -84.20 14.76
N ALA A 44 7.58 -82.92 14.87
CA ALA A 44 7.86 -81.92 13.83
C ALA A 44 9.36 -81.72 13.65
N TRP A 45 10.12 -81.60 14.75
CA TRP A 45 11.58 -81.51 14.72
C TRP A 45 12.20 -82.67 13.95
N ARG A 46 11.87 -83.94 14.27
CA ARG A 46 12.40 -85.09 13.51
C ARG A 46 12.05 -85.03 12.02
N LYS A 47 10.86 -84.57 11.65
CA LYS A 47 10.43 -84.45 10.25
C LYS A 47 11.25 -83.40 9.49
N SER A 48 11.59 -82.30 10.14
CA SER A 48 12.30 -81.17 9.54
C SER A 48 13.82 -81.36 9.58
N SER A 49 14.38 -81.83 10.70
CA SER A 49 15.82 -82.07 10.88
C SER A 49 16.35 -83.18 9.97
N LEU A 50 15.53 -84.17 9.59
CA LEU A 50 15.87 -85.19 8.58
C LEU A 50 16.21 -84.63 7.18
N LYS A 51 15.95 -83.34 6.91
CA LYS A 51 16.37 -82.65 5.67
C LYS A 51 17.76 -81.99 5.77
N HIS A 52 18.29 -81.83 6.99
CA HIS A 52 19.51 -81.08 7.29
C HIS A 52 20.55 -81.90 8.07
N HIS A 53 20.23 -83.16 8.39
CA HIS A 53 21.14 -84.08 9.07
C HIS A 53 22.32 -84.46 8.16
N PRO A 54 23.57 -84.52 8.67
CA PRO A 54 24.77 -84.69 7.84
C PRO A 54 24.75 -85.98 7.00
N ASP A 55 24.40 -87.12 7.61
CA ASP A 55 24.23 -88.44 6.96
C ASP A 55 23.30 -88.41 5.72
N LYS A 56 22.38 -87.43 5.65
CA LYS A 56 21.36 -87.33 4.60
C LYS A 56 21.58 -86.18 3.62
N THR A 57 22.54 -85.30 3.87
CA THR A 57 22.82 -84.11 3.05
C THR A 57 24.18 -84.17 2.36
N GLY A 58 25.15 -84.93 2.89
CA GLY A 58 26.46 -85.10 2.26
C GLY A 58 27.14 -83.75 2.01
N ASP A 59 27.55 -83.51 0.76
CA ASP A 59 28.22 -82.28 0.34
C ASP A 59 27.34 -81.01 0.46
N ALA A 60 26.02 -81.17 0.62
CA ALA A 60 25.07 -80.08 0.86
C ALA A 60 24.78 -79.83 2.36
N PHE A 61 25.58 -80.41 3.27
CA PHE A 61 25.44 -80.20 4.70
C PHE A 61 25.79 -78.77 5.12
N ASP A 62 24.96 -78.20 5.99
CA ASP A 62 25.13 -76.87 6.56
C ASP A 62 25.16 -76.99 8.10
N LYS A 63 26.36 -76.79 8.66
CA LYS A 63 26.64 -76.95 10.08
C LYS A 63 25.86 -75.95 10.94
N ASP A 64 25.77 -74.70 10.50
CA ASP A 64 25.16 -73.63 11.28
C ASP A 64 23.63 -73.78 11.31
N LYS A 65 23.02 -74.23 10.20
CA LYS A 65 21.62 -74.68 10.17
C LYS A 65 21.39 -75.90 11.07
N TRP A 66 22.32 -76.87 11.10
CA TRP A 66 22.18 -78.04 11.96
C TRP A 66 22.21 -77.66 13.45
N GLU A 67 23.20 -76.87 13.89
CA GLU A 67 23.29 -76.38 15.27
C GLU A 67 22.05 -75.57 15.67
N LEU A 68 21.52 -74.73 14.77
CA LEU A 68 20.26 -74.02 14.97
C LEU A 68 19.06 -74.99 15.14
N PHE A 69 19.01 -76.10 14.38
CA PHE A 69 18.00 -77.14 14.57
C PHE A 69 18.16 -77.90 15.88
N GLU A 70 19.37 -78.06 16.42
CA GLU A 70 19.58 -78.67 17.74
C GLU A 70 19.20 -77.72 18.88
N PHE A 71 19.58 -76.45 18.82
CA PHE A 71 19.12 -75.47 19.80
C PHE A 71 17.60 -75.25 19.74
N ALA A 72 16.99 -75.30 18.55
CA ALA A 72 15.53 -75.27 18.39
C ALA A 72 14.84 -76.48 19.06
N ARG A 73 15.43 -77.68 18.98
CA ARG A 73 14.96 -78.86 19.73
C ARG A 73 15.01 -78.59 21.22
N ASP A 74 16.18 -78.20 21.73
CA ASP A 74 16.41 -78.18 23.18
C ASP A 74 15.68 -77.02 23.87
N ILE A 75 15.55 -75.87 23.21
CA ILE A 75 14.74 -74.74 23.68
C ILE A 75 13.24 -75.06 23.65
N LEU A 76 12.73 -75.70 22.58
CA LEU A 76 11.29 -75.97 22.47
C LEU A 76 10.84 -77.21 23.26
N LEU A 77 11.72 -78.17 23.56
CA LEU A 77 11.39 -79.31 24.42
C LEU A 77 11.40 -78.93 25.91
N GLU A 78 12.35 -78.10 26.36
CA GLU A 78 12.48 -77.68 27.76
C GLU A 78 11.43 -76.62 28.15
N PRO A 79 10.49 -76.88 29.08
CA PRO A 79 9.39 -75.96 29.38
C PRO A 79 9.85 -74.57 29.84
N ALA A 80 10.94 -74.47 30.61
CA ALA A 80 11.44 -73.18 31.08
C ALA A 80 12.03 -72.33 29.93
N ALA A 81 12.73 -72.97 28.98
CA ALA A 81 13.31 -72.30 27.83
C ALA A 81 12.23 -71.89 26.80
N ARG A 82 11.22 -72.74 26.55
CA ARG A 82 10.07 -72.39 25.71
C ARG A 82 9.30 -71.20 26.28
N ALA A 83 9.00 -71.21 27.58
CA ALA A 83 8.32 -70.09 28.23
C ALA A 83 9.12 -68.78 28.14
N ALA A 84 10.46 -68.83 28.23
CA ALA A 84 11.30 -67.66 28.03
C ALA A 84 11.23 -67.14 26.58
N TYR A 85 11.35 -68.04 25.58
CA TYR A 85 11.22 -67.71 24.16
C TYR A 85 9.86 -67.08 23.82
N ASP A 86 8.76 -67.70 24.26
CA ASP A 86 7.40 -67.22 24.00
C ASP A 86 7.15 -65.84 24.61
N ASN A 87 7.59 -65.62 25.87
CA ASN A 87 7.48 -64.33 26.56
C ASN A 87 8.33 -63.24 25.88
N ALA A 88 9.57 -63.54 25.50
CA ALA A 88 10.44 -62.61 24.79
C ALA A 88 9.82 -62.21 23.44
N ARG A 89 9.31 -63.19 22.67
CA ARG A 89 8.65 -62.94 21.39
C ARG A 89 7.35 -62.14 21.54
N ALA A 90 6.57 -62.38 22.59
CA ALA A 90 5.38 -61.58 22.92
C ALA A 90 5.75 -60.14 23.29
N ALA A 91 6.79 -59.93 24.10
CA ALA A 91 7.27 -58.60 24.48
C ALA A 91 7.78 -57.80 23.28
N GLN A 92 8.48 -58.43 22.33
CA GLN A 92 8.92 -57.77 21.09
C GLN A 92 7.73 -57.37 20.19
N ARG A 93 6.70 -58.23 20.07
CA ARG A 93 5.45 -57.90 19.36
C ARG A 93 4.71 -56.71 19.99
N LEU A 94 4.63 -56.65 21.33
CA LEU A 94 4.02 -55.52 22.04
C LEU A 94 4.80 -54.22 21.79
N ARG A 95 6.12 -54.25 21.96
CA ARG A 95 7.01 -53.09 21.72
C ARG A 95 6.93 -52.57 20.27
N ALA A 96 6.74 -53.46 19.29
CA ALA A 96 6.51 -53.06 17.91
C ALA A 96 5.19 -52.28 17.78
N GLN A 97 4.07 -52.85 18.27
CA GLN A 97 2.76 -52.19 18.23
C GLN A 97 2.72 -50.86 18.99
N GLU A 98 3.47 -50.72 20.08
CA GLU A 98 3.63 -49.46 20.81
C GLU A 98 4.40 -48.41 19.98
N ARG A 99 5.52 -48.81 19.35
CA ARG A 99 6.29 -47.95 18.45
C ARG A 99 5.48 -47.51 17.23
N ASP A 100 4.70 -48.42 16.64
CA ASP A 100 3.88 -48.13 15.46
C ASP A 100 2.76 -47.11 15.78
N LYS A 101 2.13 -47.22 16.95
CA LYS A 101 1.17 -46.22 17.46
C LYS A 101 1.84 -44.85 17.63
N VAL A 102 2.96 -44.80 18.36
CA VAL A 102 3.69 -43.54 18.63
C VAL A 102 4.18 -42.90 17.33
N GLN A 103 4.68 -43.68 16.37
CA GLN A 103 5.05 -43.15 15.04
C GLN A 103 3.84 -42.66 14.25
N GLY A 104 2.69 -43.34 14.33
CA GLY A 104 1.45 -42.90 13.69
C GLY A 104 0.93 -41.57 14.25
N GLU A 105 1.02 -41.38 15.57
CA GLU A 105 0.67 -40.13 16.26
C GLU A 105 1.66 -39.00 15.94
N GLN A 106 2.97 -39.29 15.97
CA GLN A 106 4.01 -38.33 15.59
C GLN A 106 3.86 -37.84 14.14
N ARG A 107 3.61 -38.75 13.18
CA ARG A 107 3.36 -38.38 11.78
C ARG A 107 2.16 -37.44 11.67
N ARG A 108 1.01 -37.80 12.25
CA ARG A 108 -0.20 -36.95 12.25
C ARG A 108 0.05 -35.56 12.83
N PHE A 109 0.86 -35.44 13.87
CA PHE A 109 1.20 -34.14 14.46
C PHE A 109 2.11 -33.31 13.55
N VAL A 110 3.08 -33.94 12.86
CA VAL A 110 3.91 -33.28 11.84
C VAL A 110 3.07 -32.86 10.64
N ASP A 111 2.25 -33.75 10.08
CA ASP A 111 1.36 -33.48 8.95
C ASP A 111 0.42 -32.29 9.26
N GLN A 112 -0.11 -32.22 10.49
CA GLN A 112 -0.95 -31.12 10.93
C GLN A 112 -0.17 -29.81 11.10
N LEU A 113 1.03 -29.86 11.69
CA LEU A 113 1.88 -28.68 11.89
C LEU A 113 2.31 -28.07 10.54
N GLU A 114 2.72 -28.90 9.57
CA GLU A 114 3.07 -28.46 8.22
C GLU A 114 1.85 -27.84 7.50
N ALA A 115 0.66 -28.41 7.67
CA ALA A 115 -0.57 -27.86 7.10
C ALA A 115 -0.95 -26.49 7.71
N ASP A 116 -0.85 -26.35 9.03
CA ASP A 116 -1.12 -25.09 9.74
C ASP A 116 -0.07 -24.00 9.42
N GLU A 117 1.22 -24.37 9.31
CA GLU A 117 2.27 -23.45 8.87
C GLU A 117 2.07 -22.99 7.41
N LEU A 118 1.72 -23.91 6.50
CA LEU A 118 1.42 -23.58 5.11
C LEU A 118 0.18 -22.67 5.01
N ALA A 119 -0.86 -22.93 5.80
CA ALA A 119 -2.06 -22.08 5.86
C ALA A 119 -1.75 -20.69 6.44
N ALA A 120 -0.95 -20.61 7.52
CA ALA A 120 -0.51 -19.36 8.10
C ALA A 120 0.37 -18.55 7.13
N ARG A 121 1.25 -19.21 6.38
CA ARG A 121 2.06 -18.61 5.32
C ARG A 121 1.19 -18.02 4.21
N ARG A 122 0.24 -18.79 3.65
CA ARG A 122 -0.68 -18.31 2.61
C ARG A 122 -1.47 -17.08 3.07
N ARG A 123 -2.00 -17.09 4.31
CA ARG A 123 -2.70 -15.93 4.90
C ARG A 123 -1.81 -14.69 5.01
N ARG A 124 -0.51 -14.84 5.27
CA ARG A 124 0.45 -13.72 5.28
C ARG A 124 0.72 -13.20 3.85
N GLU A 125 0.91 -14.09 2.89
CA GLU A 125 1.14 -13.75 1.48
C GLU A 125 -0.08 -13.03 0.87
N GLU A 126 -1.29 -13.56 1.06
CA GLU A 126 -2.55 -12.91 0.68
C GLU A 126 -2.70 -11.52 1.33
N LYS A 127 -2.33 -11.37 2.61
CA LYS A 127 -2.43 -10.07 3.28
C LYS A 127 -1.46 -9.06 2.68
N LEU A 128 -0.21 -9.46 2.42
CA LEU A 128 0.78 -8.61 1.78
C LEU A 128 0.36 -8.20 0.35
N GLU A 129 -0.32 -9.08 -0.39
CA GLU A 129 -0.89 -8.73 -1.69
C GLU A 129 -2.05 -7.71 -1.57
N LYS A 130 -3.00 -7.94 -0.65
CA LYS A 130 -4.10 -7.01 -0.37
C LYS A 130 -3.60 -5.64 0.12
N ASP A 131 -2.62 -5.62 1.03
CA ASP A 131 -1.98 -4.40 1.52
C ASP A 131 -1.30 -3.63 0.36
N ARG A 132 -0.59 -4.31 -0.56
CA ARG A 132 -0.01 -3.70 -1.79
C ARG A 132 -1.07 -3.15 -2.74
N GLN A 133 -2.16 -3.88 -2.99
CA GLN A 133 -3.25 -3.42 -3.86
C GLN A 133 -3.88 -2.13 -3.29
N LEU A 134 -4.09 -2.06 -1.97
CA LEU A 134 -4.58 -0.86 -1.29
C LEU A 134 -3.57 0.29 -1.31
N GLU A 135 -2.26 0.03 -1.32
CA GLU A 135 -1.25 1.09 -1.49
C GLU A 135 -1.23 1.67 -2.91
N LEU A 136 -1.38 0.82 -3.94
CA LEU A 136 -1.50 1.27 -5.34
C LEU A 136 -2.78 2.10 -5.57
N GLU A 137 -3.91 1.68 -5.00
CA GLU A 137 -5.16 2.46 -5.05
C GLU A 137 -5.01 3.81 -4.34
N LYS A 138 -4.42 3.84 -3.13
CA LYS A 138 -4.13 5.10 -2.41
C LYS A 138 -3.16 5.99 -3.18
N ALA A 139 -2.17 5.44 -3.88
CA ALA A 139 -1.24 6.21 -4.71
C ALA A 139 -1.98 6.86 -5.89
N ARG A 140 -2.79 6.10 -6.62
CA ARG A 140 -3.63 6.61 -7.72
C ARG A 140 -4.59 7.71 -7.25
N LEU A 141 -5.31 7.49 -6.13
CA LEU A 141 -6.24 8.49 -5.58
C LEU A 141 -5.52 9.78 -5.13
N ARG A 142 -4.28 9.67 -4.62
CA ARG A 142 -3.44 10.84 -4.32
C ARG A 142 -3.03 11.59 -5.59
N GLU A 143 -2.65 10.88 -6.65
CA GLU A 143 -2.28 11.47 -7.94
C GLU A 143 -3.47 12.18 -8.60
N GLU A 144 -4.62 11.52 -8.70
CA GLU A 144 -5.87 12.13 -9.20
C GLU A 144 -6.26 13.37 -8.36
N GLY A 145 -6.12 13.28 -7.02
CA GLY A 145 -6.35 14.40 -6.11
C GLY A 145 -5.30 15.51 -6.15
N VAL A 146 -4.08 15.26 -6.66
CA VAL A 146 -3.09 16.31 -6.96
C VAL A 146 -3.40 16.96 -8.30
N ARG A 147 -3.67 16.16 -9.34
CA ARG A 147 -4.00 16.64 -10.69
C ARG A 147 -5.22 17.57 -10.67
N ARG A 148 -6.28 17.16 -9.97
CA ARG A 148 -7.49 17.99 -9.79
C ARG A 148 -7.20 19.35 -9.16
N ARG A 149 -6.36 19.41 -8.12
CA ARG A 149 -5.99 20.69 -7.47
C ARG A 149 -5.16 21.56 -8.41
N ALA A 150 -4.23 20.98 -9.16
CA ALA A 150 -3.48 21.72 -10.19
C ALA A 150 -4.41 22.27 -11.30
N GLU A 151 -5.41 21.50 -11.75
CA GLU A 151 -6.44 21.96 -12.70
C GLU A 151 -7.29 23.11 -12.12
N GLU A 152 -7.64 23.06 -10.83
CA GLU A 152 -8.40 24.09 -10.12
C GLU A 152 -7.54 25.37 -9.87
N ASP A 153 -6.28 25.22 -9.46
CA ASP A 153 -5.31 26.31 -9.26
C ASP A 153 -4.95 27.01 -10.58
N GLU A 154 -4.78 26.28 -11.69
CA GLU A 154 -4.51 26.86 -13.01
C GLU A 154 -5.70 27.69 -13.51
N ARG A 155 -6.93 27.17 -13.33
CA ARG A 155 -8.17 27.91 -13.64
C ARG A 155 -8.26 29.21 -12.84
N PHE A 156 -8.05 29.15 -11.53
CA PHE A 156 -8.07 30.31 -10.67
C PHE A 156 -6.97 31.33 -11.05
N ARG A 157 -5.75 30.85 -11.35
CA ARG A 157 -4.65 31.71 -11.81
C ARG A 157 -4.98 32.41 -13.14
N ARG A 158 -5.60 31.69 -14.08
CA ARG A 158 -6.03 32.23 -15.38
C ARG A 158 -7.14 33.27 -15.24
N GLU A 159 -8.15 33.00 -14.41
CA GLU A 159 -9.24 33.96 -14.15
C GLU A 159 -8.71 35.25 -13.51
N ASN A 160 -7.82 35.15 -12.52
CA ASN A 160 -7.20 36.32 -11.91
C ASN A 160 -6.33 37.12 -12.90
N LEU A 161 -5.60 36.44 -13.79
CA LEU A 161 -4.80 37.10 -14.83
C LEU A 161 -5.70 37.83 -15.84
N GLU A 162 -6.77 37.18 -16.33
CA GLU A 162 -7.74 37.79 -17.24
C GLU A 162 -8.46 38.99 -16.60
N ARG A 163 -8.77 38.90 -15.29
CA ARG A 163 -9.35 40.02 -14.53
C ARG A 163 -8.38 41.18 -14.36
N ALA A 164 -7.09 40.90 -14.12
CA ALA A 164 -6.05 41.93 -14.04
C ALA A 164 -5.78 42.58 -15.41
N GLU A 165 -5.83 41.82 -16.51
CA GLU A 165 -5.71 42.34 -17.87
C GLU A 165 -6.90 43.24 -18.24
N LYS A 166 -8.13 42.86 -17.88
CA LYS A 166 -9.33 43.70 -18.05
C LYS A 166 -9.25 44.99 -17.23
N ALA A 167 -8.80 44.93 -15.98
CA ALA A 167 -8.60 46.12 -15.15
C ALA A 167 -7.55 47.07 -15.76
N ARG A 168 -6.41 46.54 -16.23
CA ARG A 168 -5.38 47.32 -16.94
C ARG A 168 -5.93 48.02 -18.19
N LYS A 169 -6.69 47.29 -19.02
CA LYS A 169 -7.35 47.87 -20.20
C LYS A 169 -8.34 48.98 -19.85
N GLN A 170 -9.09 48.83 -18.77
CA GLN A 170 -9.97 49.90 -18.26
C GLN A 170 -9.18 51.11 -17.76
N GLU A 171 -8.06 50.92 -17.07
CA GLU A 171 -7.16 52.01 -16.66
C GLU A 171 -6.52 52.74 -17.87
N ASP A 172 -6.15 52.01 -18.92
CA ASP A 172 -5.65 52.56 -20.19
C ASP A 172 -6.74 53.31 -20.97
N ASP A 173 -7.94 52.74 -21.12
CA ASP A 173 -9.08 53.39 -21.78
C ASP A 173 -9.48 54.69 -21.05
N GLU A 174 -9.59 54.66 -19.71
CA GLU A 174 -9.80 55.86 -18.89
C GLU A 174 -8.69 56.91 -19.07
N PHE A 175 -7.43 56.48 -19.25
CA PHE A 175 -6.30 57.40 -19.46
C PHE A 175 -6.38 58.08 -20.83
N ASP A 176 -6.74 57.32 -21.86
CA ASP A 176 -6.88 57.80 -23.24
C ASP A 176 -8.08 58.76 -23.38
N GLU A 177 -9.20 58.50 -22.70
CA GLU A 177 -10.32 59.44 -22.59
C GLU A 177 -9.88 60.76 -21.90
N ARG A 178 -9.15 60.68 -20.77
CA ARG A 178 -8.61 61.86 -20.08
C ARG A 178 -7.59 62.63 -20.92
N GLU A 179 -6.79 61.98 -21.75
CA GLU A 179 -5.90 62.69 -22.69
C GLU A 179 -6.72 63.44 -23.77
N ARG A 180 -7.81 62.85 -24.28
CA ARG A 180 -8.72 63.52 -25.24
C ARG A 180 -9.43 64.72 -24.61
N GLU A 181 -9.94 64.62 -23.39
CA GLU A 181 -10.52 65.75 -22.65
C GLU A 181 -9.50 66.89 -22.42
N LEU A 182 -8.25 66.56 -22.09
CA LEU A 182 -7.19 67.56 -21.92
C LEU A 182 -6.80 68.22 -23.25
N GLN A 183 -6.91 67.51 -24.38
CA GLN A 183 -6.70 68.08 -25.72
C GLN A 183 -7.82 69.06 -26.09
N THR A 184 -9.10 68.70 -25.96
CA THR A 184 -10.21 69.62 -26.28
C THR A 184 -10.21 70.87 -25.40
N LEU A 185 -9.96 70.73 -24.10
CA LEU A 185 -9.80 71.87 -23.18
C LEU A 185 -8.60 72.77 -23.54
N LEU A 186 -7.52 72.21 -24.09
CA LEU A 186 -6.39 72.99 -24.57
C LEU A 186 -6.74 73.76 -25.85
N GLU A 187 -7.45 73.13 -26.79
CA GLU A 187 -7.89 73.76 -28.04
C GLU A 187 -8.90 74.86 -27.79
N GLU A 188 -9.87 74.65 -26.91
CA GLU A 188 -10.74 75.70 -26.37
C GLU A 188 -9.94 76.84 -25.73
N SER A 189 -8.94 76.52 -24.89
CA SER A 189 -8.10 77.55 -24.25
C SER A 189 -7.27 78.34 -25.27
N ARG A 190 -6.81 77.70 -26.35
CA ARG A 190 -6.16 78.35 -27.50
C ARG A 190 -7.14 79.24 -28.27
N ALA A 191 -8.35 78.76 -28.57
CA ALA A 191 -9.39 79.53 -29.26
C ALA A 191 -9.86 80.75 -28.45
N ARG A 192 -10.18 80.56 -27.16
CA ARG A 192 -10.49 81.63 -26.21
C ARG A 192 -9.35 82.66 -26.11
N LYS A 193 -8.08 82.22 -26.18
CA LYS A 193 -6.91 83.11 -26.25
C LYS A 193 -6.77 83.84 -27.58
N ALA A 194 -7.06 83.20 -28.71
CA ALA A 194 -7.05 83.82 -30.03
C ALA A 194 -8.13 84.92 -30.10
N ALA A 195 -9.37 84.60 -29.71
CA ALA A 195 -10.46 85.57 -29.58
C ALA A 195 -10.09 86.74 -28.65
N ARG A 196 -9.43 86.48 -27.52
CA ARG A 196 -8.95 87.55 -26.61
C ARG A 196 -7.79 88.37 -27.19
N LYS A 197 -6.98 87.81 -28.10
CA LYS A 197 -5.96 88.56 -28.85
C LYS A 197 -6.62 89.45 -29.91
N GLU A 198 -7.54 88.92 -30.71
CA GLU A 198 -8.27 89.71 -31.72
C GLU A 198 -9.12 90.81 -31.07
N ALA A 199 -9.80 90.55 -29.96
CA ALA A 199 -10.51 91.59 -29.20
C ALA A 199 -9.57 92.68 -28.65
N LYS A 200 -8.34 92.33 -28.23
CA LYS A 200 -7.31 93.31 -27.85
C LYS A 200 -6.73 94.07 -29.04
N LYS A 201 -6.63 93.43 -30.21
CA LYS A 201 -6.17 94.03 -31.46
C LYS A 201 -7.20 95.04 -31.98
N ALA A 202 -8.47 94.66 -32.08
CA ALA A 202 -9.58 95.56 -32.41
C ALA A 202 -9.66 96.78 -31.47
N LYS A 203 -9.43 96.59 -30.15
CA LYS A 203 -9.35 97.69 -29.18
C LYS A 203 -8.08 98.54 -29.29
N ARG A 204 -7.00 98.03 -29.90
CA ARG A 204 -5.77 98.78 -30.22
C ARG A 204 -5.85 99.50 -31.57
N GLU A 205 -6.67 98.99 -32.49
CA GLU A 205 -6.97 99.56 -33.81
C GLU A 205 -8.07 100.64 -33.76
N GLY A 206 -8.35 101.21 -32.58
CA GLY A 206 -9.12 102.45 -32.44
C GLY A 206 -10.64 102.34 -32.53
N ARG A 207 -11.23 101.16 -32.26
CA ARG A 207 -12.69 100.98 -32.25
C ARG A 207 -13.24 100.87 -30.83
N GLU A 208 -14.02 101.86 -30.42
CA GLU A 208 -14.68 101.92 -29.10
C GLU A 208 -15.89 100.96 -29.00
N PRO A 209 -16.28 100.53 -27.79
CA PRO A 209 -17.34 99.56 -27.57
C PRO A 209 -18.73 100.20 -27.44
N VAL A 210 -19.77 99.39 -27.62
CA VAL A 210 -21.15 99.71 -27.21
C VAL A 210 -21.57 98.70 -26.13
N GLU A 211 -21.83 99.19 -24.93
CA GLU A 211 -22.65 98.47 -23.94
C GLU A 211 -24.13 98.73 -24.21
N THR A 212 -24.96 97.70 -24.05
CA THR A 212 -26.41 97.87 -23.80
C THR A 212 -26.82 96.91 -22.69
N GLY A 213 -27.10 97.46 -21.51
CA GLY A 213 -27.58 96.71 -20.35
C GLY A 213 -29.07 96.34 -20.39
N PRO A 214 -29.54 95.46 -19.50
CA PRO A 214 -30.90 94.90 -19.48
C PRO A 214 -31.89 95.78 -18.66
N PRO A 215 -33.22 95.56 -18.75
CA PRO A 215 -33.92 94.61 -17.84
C PRO A 215 -35.15 93.94 -18.54
N PRO A 216 -36.13 93.28 -17.87
CA PRO A 216 -36.29 92.94 -16.45
C PRO A 216 -36.59 91.43 -16.17
N VAL A 217 -36.95 91.12 -14.91
CA VAL A 217 -37.22 89.78 -14.36
C VAL A 217 -38.70 89.65 -13.93
N THR A 218 -39.30 88.47 -14.12
CA THR A 218 -40.57 88.05 -13.48
C THR A 218 -40.39 86.70 -12.77
N LYS A 219 -41.13 86.45 -11.68
CA LYS A 219 -40.95 85.30 -10.76
C LYS A 219 -42.22 84.46 -10.58
N GLN A 220 -42.04 83.15 -10.39
CA GLN A 220 -42.84 82.19 -9.59
C GLN A 220 -41.97 80.90 -9.51
N ALA A 221 -41.72 80.19 -8.40
CA ALA A 221 -42.49 79.83 -7.19
C ALA A 221 -43.56 78.76 -7.44
N THR A 222 -43.71 77.70 -6.62
CA THR A 222 -42.98 77.23 -5.41
C THR A 222 -42.04 76.04 -5.77
N GLU A 223 -41.64 75.00 -4.99
CA GLU A 223 -41.71 74.52 -3.58
C GLU A 223 -40.56 73.46 -3.39
N GLY A 224 -40.13 72.95 -2.23
CA GLY A 224 -40.37 73.30 -0.82
C GLY A 224 -40.29 72.12 0.18
N THR A 225 -39.12 71.51 0.41
CA THR A 225 -38.87 70.55 1.53
C THR A 225 -37.40 70.61 1.97
N ALA A 226 -37.12 70.43 3.27
CA ALA A 226 -35.82 70.75 3.88
C ALA A 226 -35.20 69.63 4.73
N ARG A 227 -33.86 69.67 4.86
CA ARG A 227 -33.10 69.15 6.01
C ARG A 227 -31.88 70.06 6.29
N PRO A 228 -31.35 70.10 7.52
CA PRO A 228 -30.51 71.20 7.99
C PRO A 228 -29.04 71.09 7.61
N ALA A 229 -28.31 72.19 7.81
CA ALA A 229 -26.89 72.34 7.47
C ALA A 229 -25.93 71.96 8.61
N GLU A 230 -24.70 71.60 8.21
CA GLU A 230 -23.50 71.98 8.96
C GLU A 230 -22.63 72.90 8.08
N ALA A 231 -21.74 73.66 8.72
CA ALA A 231 -21.19 74.88 8.14
C ALA A 231 -19.77 74.74 7.57
N THR A 232 -19.52 75.49 6.49
CA THR A 232 -18.21 75.93 6.00
C THR A 232 -17.11 74.87 5.81
N ASP A 233 -16.79 74.62 4.55
CA ASP A 233 -15.57 75.26 4.06
C ASP A 233 -15.81 75.99 2.72
N ARG A 234 -15.04 77.03 2.47
CA ARG A 234 -15.31 78.08 1.50
C ARG A 234 -14.73 77.71 0.14
N ALA A 235 -15.46 76.87 -0.60
CA ALA A 235 -15.09 76.41 -1.93
C ALA A 235 -14.67 77.57 -2.85
N TYR A 236 -13.36 77.75 -3.03
CA TYR A 236 -12.83 78.74 -3.96
C TYR A 236 -13.27 78.38 -5.37
N ALA A 237 -14.06 79.26 -5.99
CA ALA A 237 -14.30 79.26 -7.43
C ALA A 237 -12.96 79.54 -8.14
N ARG A 238 -12.16 78.48 -8.32
CA ARG A 238 -10.82 78.57 -8.89
C ARG A 238 -10.91 79.19 -10.28
N ALA A 239 -10.19 80.29 -10.48
CA ALA A 239 -10.03 80.88 -11.80
C ALA A 239 -9.56 79.80 -12.79
N PRO A 240 -10.07 79.79 -14.03
CA PRO A 240 -9.76 78.74 -15.00
C PRO A 240 -8.23 78.62 -15.17
N PRO A 241 -7.67 77.40 -15.10
CA PRO A 241 -6.23 77.18 -14.98
C PRO A 241 -5.49 77.83 -16.15
N LYS A 242 -4.31 78.40 -15.88
CA LYS A 242 -3.54 79.06 -16.93
C LYS A 242 -3.13 78.01 -17.96
N TRP A 243 -3.02 78.44 -19.20
CA TRP A 243 -2.58 77.57 -20.30
C TRP A 243 -1.20 76.91 -20.08
N GLU A 244 -0.32 77.57 -19.32
CA GLU A 244 0.96 77.02 -18.85
C GLU A 244 0.72 75.87 -17.87
N ASP A 245 -0.16 76.04 -16.88
CA ASP A 245 -0.55 74.99 -15.92
C ASP A 245 -1.16 73.77 -16.63
N LEU A 246 -2.04 73.99 -17.62
CA LEU A 246 -2.64 72.94 -18.43
C LEU A 246 -1.61 72.22 -19.31
N LYS A 247 -0.73 72.97 -19.98
CA LYS A 247 0.37 72.41 -20.78
C LYS A 247 1.34 71.60 -19.90
N ALA A 248 1.69 72.10 -18.72
CA ALA A 248 2.55 71.40 -17.77
C ALA A 248 1.90 70.12 -17.25
N ARG A 249 0.58 70.12 -16.97
CA ARG A 249 -0.17 68.91 -16.61
C ARG A 249 -0.17 67.87 -17.72
N MET A 250 -0.43 68.27 -18.97
CA MET A 250 -0.36 67.37 -20.14
C MET A 250 1.04 66.73 -20.27
N PHE A 251 2.12 67.52 -20.21
CA PHE A 251 3.49 66.97 -20.27
C PHE A 251 3.84 66.10 -19.06
N ALA A 252 3.30 66.38 -17.87
CA ALA A 252 3.46 65.52 -16.70
C ALA A 252 2.71 64.19 -16.83
N VAL A 253 1.51 64.20 -17.43
CA VAL A 253 0.70 63.02 -17.76
C VAL A 253 1.40 62.16 -18.82
N GLN A 254 1.85 62.76 -19.91
CA GLN A 254 2.61 62.06 -20.97
C GLN A 254 3.92 61.48 -20.42
N LYS A 255 4.73 62.28 -19.70
CA LYS A 255 5.96 61.79 -19.06
C LYS A 255 5.70 60.67 -18.03
N ARG A 256 4.53 60.63 -17.39
CA ARG A 256 4.13 59.52 -16.50
C ARG A 256 3.78 58.26 -17.30
N ARG A 257 3.07 58.36 -18.43
CA ARG A 257 2.84 57.22 -19.35
C ARG A 257 4.17 56.67 -19.88
N ASP A 258 5.05 57.55 -20.33
CA ASP A 258 6.35 57.15 -20.88
C ASP A 258 7.24 56.49 -19.83
N ALA A 259 7.23 56.99 -18.58
CA ALA A 259 7.93 56.37 -17.46
C ALA A 259 7.33 55.00 -17.06
N LEU A 260 6.00 54.83 -17.11
CA LEU A 260 5.36 53.54 -16.82
C LEU A 260 5.64 52.49 -17.90
N ARG A 261 5.67 52.89 -19.19
CA ARG A 261 6.16 52.03 -20.29
C ARG A 261 7.63 51.68 -20.15
N GLN A 262 8.50 52.65 -19.83
CA GLN A 262 9.94 52.38 -19.59
C GLN A 262 10.17 51.48 -18.36
N ALA A 263 9.26 51.48 -17.38
CA ALA A 263 9.29 50.57 -16.24
C ALA A 263 8.66 49.19 -16.51
N GLY A 264 8.13 48.93 -17.72
CA GLY A 264 7.43 47.69 -18.05
C GLY A 264 6.13 47.48 -17.26
N LEU A 265 5.54 48.55 -16.73
CA LEU A 265 4.29 48.52 -15.97
C LEU A 265 3.06 48.76 -16.85
N LEU A 266 3.25 49.28 -18.07
CA LEU A 266 2.31 49.35 -19.19
C LEU A 266 2.97 48.73 -20.43
#